data_AF-A0A8T4YAY1-F1
#
_entry.id   AF-A0A8T4YAY1-F1
#
_cell.length_a   1.000
_cell.length_b   1.000
_cell.length_c   1.000
_cell.angle_alpha   90.00
_cell.angle_beta   90.00
_cell.angle_gamma   90.00
#
_symmetry.space_group_name_H-M   'P 1'
#
loop_
_entity.id
_entity.type
_entity.pdbx_description
1 polymer ?
#
loop_
_entity_poly.entity_id
_entity_poly.type
_entity_poly.pdbx_seq_one_letter_code
_entity_poly.pdbx_strand_id
1 'polypeptide(L)' 'MAGEGKGKVVDRGSKYSKIFIYISKEVASDTSFPFEAGEDVIVKIDGKRLIIEKLQKK' A
#
# COMPACT_ATOMS: atom_id res chain seq x y z
N MET A 1 0.51 12.88 12.82
CA MET A 1 -0.01 11.56 12.40
C MET A 1 -1.06 11.81 11.34
N ALA A 2 -0.86 11.24 10.17
CA ALA A 2 -1.86 11.24 9.10
C ALA A 2 -2.42 9.81 9.02
N GLY A 3 -3.56 9.57 9.68
CA GLY A 3 -4.22 8.26 9.67
C GLY A 3 -4.88 7.91 8.33
N GLU A 4 -4.99 8.87 7.42
CA GLU A 4 -5.58 8.72 6.10
C GLU A 4 -5.00 9.73 5.11
N GLY A 5 -5.18 9.45 3.81
CA GLY A 5 -4.72 10.32 2.74
C GLY A 5 -5.24 9.87 1.38
N LYS A 6 -5.29 10.81 0.44
CA LYS A 6 -5.81 10.51 -0.92
C LYS A 6 -4.80 9.69 -1.71
N GLY A 7 -5.21 8.48 -2.08
CA GLY A 7 -4.47 7.62 -3.00
C GLY A 7 -4.98 7.71 -4.44
N LYS A 8 -4.30 7.00 -5.34
CA LYS A 8 -4.75 6.82 -6.73
C LYS A 8 -4.49 5.40 -7.20
N VAL A 9 -5.54 4.73 -7.67
CA VAL A 9 -5.42 3.43 -8.36
C VAL A 9 -5.07 3.70 -9.82
N VAL A 10 -4.05 3.02 -10.32
CA VAL A 10 -3.59 3.13 -11.71
C VAL A 10 -3.39 1.75 -12.29
N ASP A 11 -4.08 1.51 -13.40
CA ASP A 11 -3.78 0.43 -14.32
C ASP A 11 -2.72 0.93 -15.32
N ARG A 12 -1.59 0.22 -15.41
CA ARG A 12 -0.51 0.54 -16.34
C ARG A 12 -0.59 -0.28 -17.63
N GLY A 13 -1.74 -0.89 -17.90
CA GLY A 13 -2.02 -1.66 -19.10
C GLY A 13 -1.44 -3.07 -19.07
N SER A 14 -1.58 -3.77 -20.19
CA SER A 14 -1.31 -5.20 -20.33
C SER A 14 0.14 -5.63 -20.12
N LYS A 15 1.10 -4.68 -20.05
CA LYS A 15 2.50 -4.97 -19.74
C LYS A 15 2.69 -5.49 -18.31
N TYR A 16 1.78 -5.14 -17.39
CA TYR A 16 1.88 -5.52 -15.99
C TYR A 16 0.66 -6.35 -15.60
N SER A 17 0.89 -7.49 -14.95
CA SER A 17 -0.17 -8.29 -14.33
C SER A 17 -0.63 -7.75 -12.97
N LYS A 18 -0.32 -6.48 -12.67
CA LYS A 18 -0.50 -5.85 -11.36
C LYS A 18 -1.16 -4.48 -11.49
N ILE A 19 -2.02 -4.17 -10.53
CA ILE A 19 -2.56 -2.82 -10.32
C ILE A 19 -1.62 -2.05 -9.38
N PHE A 20 -1.46 -0.75 -9.65
CA PHE A 20 -0.65 0.13 -8.83
C PHE A 20 -1.54 1.04 -7.98
N ILE A 21 -1.18 1.23 -6.73
CA ILE A 21 -1.84 2.18 -5.83
C ILE A 21 -0.78 3.18 -5.38
N TYR A 22 -1.01 4.46 -5.67
CA TYR A 22 -0.22 5.54 -5.08
C TYR A 22 -0.77 5.84 -3.69
N ILE A 23 0.12 5.80 -2.70
CA ILE A 23 -0.14 6.20 -1.32
C ILE A 23 0.43 7.60 -1.13
N SER A 24 -0.29 8.49 -0.45
CA SER A 24 0.20 9.85 -0.17
C SER A 24 1.45 9.79 0.71
N LYS A 25 2.41 10.70 0.46
CA LYS A 25 3.69 10.72 1.19
C LYS A 25 3.51 10.85 2.70
N GLU A 26 2.49 11.61 3.12
CA GLU A 26 2.13 11.83 4.52
C GLU A 26 1.74 10.53 5.23
N VAL A 27 0.97 9.66 4.57
CA VAL A 27 0.58 8.35 5.09
C VAL A 27 1.76 7.37 5.02
N ALA A 28 2.51 7.38 3.92
CA ALA A 28 3.64 6.46 3.73
C ALA A 28 4.78 6.70 4.73
N SER A 29 4.91 7.92 5.24
CA SER A 29 5.92 8.33 6.22
C SER A 29 5.39 8.33 7.66
N ASP A 30 4.15 7.89 7.91
CA ASP A 30 3.60 7.87 9.26
C ASP A 30 4.34 6.84 10.13
N THR A 31 4.77 7.26 11.31
CA THR A 31 5.55 6.44 12.24
C THR A 31 4.80 5.21 12.75
N SER A 32 3.47 5.20 12.63
CA SER A 32 2.62 4.06 13.02
C SER A 32 2.73 2.90 12.03
N PHE A 33 3.08 3.19 10.77
CA PHE A 33 3.30 2.21 9.71
C PHE A 33 4.35 2.73 8.72
N PRO A 34 5.64 2.70 9.08
CA PRO A 34 6.69 3.23 8.21
C PRO A 34 6.91 2.27 7.04
N PHE A 35 6.50 2.69 5.84
CA PHE A 35 6.84 1.97 4.62
C PHE A 35 8.29 2.25 4.22
N GLU A 36 9.05 1.20 3.98
CA GLU A 36 10.37 1.24 3.38
C GLU A 36 10.25 0.88 1.90
N ALA A 37 10.83 1.72 1.04
CA ALA A 37 10.81 1.46 -0.39
C ALA A 37 11.52 0.13 -0.70
N GLY A 38 10.80 -0.79 -1.33
CA GLY A 38 11.32 -2.13 -1.67
C GLY A 38 11.06 -3.20 -0.62
N GLU A 39 10.39 -2.88 0.50
CA GLU A 39 9.90 -3.93 1.41
C GLU A 39 8.74 -4.71 0.78
N ASP A 40 8.69 -6.01 1.05
CA ASP A 40 7.55 -6.83 0.69
C ASP A 40 6.40 -6.62 1.69
N VAL A 41 5.18 -6.54 1.16
CA VAL A 41 3.95 -6.37 1.94
C VAL A 41 2.93 -7.44 1.57
N ILE A 42 2.05 -7.75 2.52
CA ILE A 42 0.86 -8.56 2.26
C ILE A 42 -0.27 -7.61 1.89
N VAL A 43 -0.91 -7.87 0.75
CA VAL A 43 -2.13 -7.16 0.34
C VAL A 43 -3.27 -8.16 0.36
N LYS A 44 -4.26 -7.94 1.23
CA LYS A 44 -5.40 -8.85 1.42
C LYS A 44 -6.74 -8.12 1.41
N ILE A 45 -7.79 -8.85 1.09
CA ILE A 45 -9.18 -8.36 1.15
C ILE A 45 -9.77 -8.77 2.49
N ASP A 46 -10.39 -7.81 3.18
CA ASP A 46 -11.18 -8.03 4.39
C ASP A 46 -12.56 -7.38 4.20
N GLY A 47 -13.54 -8.20 3.81
CA GLY A 47 -14.89 -7.74 3.45
C GLY A 47 -14.87 -6.74 2.29
N LYS A 48 -15.16 -5.47 2.58
CA LYS A 48 -15.18 -4.35 1.61
C LYS A 48 -13.91 -3.50 1.68
N ARG A 49 -12.86 -3.96 2.35
CA ARG A 49 -11.60 -3.23 2.56
C ARG A 49 -10.45 -3.97 1.91
N LEU A 50 -9.49 -3.21 1.38
CA LEU A 50 -8.17 -3.71 1.01
C LEU A 50 -7.20 -3.31 2.12
N ILE A 51 -6.53 -4.29 2.71
CA ILE A 51 -5.59 -4.09 3.82
C ILE A 51 -4.18 -4.39 3.33
N ILE A 52 -3.24 -3.50 3.65
CA ILE A 52 -1.81 -3.68 3.40
C ILE A 52 -1.13 -3.87 4.76
N GLU A 53 -0.38 -4.96 4.92
CA GLU A 53 0.32 -5.32 6.15
C GLU A 53 1.80 -5.60 5.85
N LYS A 54 2.70 -5.38 6.82
CA LYS A 54 4.10 -5.77 6.67
C LYS A 54 4.20 -7.29 6.51
N LEU A 55 5.00 -7.75 5.56
CA LEU A 55 5.32 -9.17 5.47
C LEU A 55 6.18 -9.54 6.68
N GLN A 56 5.60 -10.25 7.66
CA GLN A 56 6.39 -10.76 8.77
C GLN A 56 7.38 -11.82 8.25
N LYS A 57 8.67 -11.51 8.30
CA LYS A 57 9.71 -12.52 8.10
C LYS A 57 9.66 -13.46 9.31
N LYS A 58 9.32 -14.73 9.06
CA LYS A 58 9.51 -15.81 10.03
C LYS A 58 11.00 -16.06 10.26
#